data_AF-A0A9P7CA42-F1
#
_entry.id   AF-A0A9P7CA42-F1
#
_cell.length_a   1.000
_cell.length_b   1.000
_cell.length_c   1.000
_cell.angle_alpha   90.00
_cell.angle_beta   90.00
_cell.angle_gamma   90.00
#
_symmetry.space_group_name_H-M   'P 1'
#
loop_
_entity.id
_entity.type
_entity.pdbx_description
1 polymer ?
#
loop_
_entity_poly.entity_id
_entity_poly.type
_entity_poly.pdbx_seq_one_letter_code
_entity_poly.pdbx_strand_id
1 'polypeptide(L)'
;MKTLAGQMKDYAAWTRTEVLPKARADARLPAPLYAYQLKQVGIDIDPKLLMQRAQLEFMETRSAMQQLAPLVVKDKGLKVADPSDPVAVIRALKADKIADDHLEGHYRKVIDAIDPLIREHAIVDVPKRAMQMRLGSAAESAASPAPHFLPAPLVNNTGQQGTFVLPLGNPAAGPGAHSPRWSSAASRWRAPCSRSIR
;
A
#
# COMPACT_ATOMS: atom_id res chain seq x y z
N MET A 1 5.50 27.49 -22.03
CA MET A 1 6.31 26.40 -21.43
C MET A 1 7.79 26.75 -21.23
N LYS A 2 8.46 27.53 -22.10
CA LYS A 2 9.89 27.89 -21.94
C LYS A 2 10.22 28.61 -20.62
N THR A 3 9.37 29.53 -20.17
CA THR A 3 9.55 30.28 -18.91
C THR A 3 9.56 29.37 -17.68
N LEU A 4 8.59 28.45 -17.57
CA LEU A 4 8.52 27.48 -16.46
C LEU A 4 9.72 26.53 -16.46
N ALA A 5 10.16 26.08 -17.65
CA ALA A 5 11.34 25.23 -17.77
C ALA A 5 12.63 25.96 -17.33
N GLY A 6 12.75 27.26 -17.63
CA GLY A 6 13.82 28.11 -17.10
C GLY A 6 13.78 28.19 -15.58
N GLN A 7 12.63 28.57 -15.01
CA GLN A 7 12.42 28.68 -13.56
C GLN A 7 12.76 27.38 -12.80
N MET A 8 12.34 26.21 -13.32
CA MET A 8 12.68 24.92 -12.72
C MET A 8 14.19 24.61 -12.75
N LYS A 9 14.88 24.99 -13.84
CA LYS A 9 16.35 24.83 -13.95
C LYS A 9 17.08 25.76 -13.00
N ASP A 10 16.68 27.01 -12.93
CA ASP A 10 17.27 28.01 -12.04
C ASP A 10 17.07 27.61 -10.57
N TYR A 11 15.87 27.15 -10.21
CA TYR A 11 15.59 26.62 -8.87
C TYR A 11 16.46 25.39 -8.54
N ALA A 12 16.64 24.47 -9.49
CA ALA A 12 17.48 23.30 -9.29
C ALA A 12 18.98 23.64 -9.20
N ALA A 13 19.44 24.66 -9.91
CA ALA A 13 20.81 25.18 -9.78
C ALA A 13 21.01 25.82 -8.40
N TRP A 14 20.12 26.74 -8.02
CA TRP A 14 20.14 27.40 -6.71
C TRP A 14 20.08 26.39 -5.55
N THR A 15 19.21 25.37 -5.63
CA THR A 15 19.12 24.34 -4.59
C THR A 15 20.46 23.61 -4.40
N ARG A 16 21.18 23.32 -5.49
CA ARG A 16 22.47 22.61 -5.43
C ARG A 16 23.61 23.47 -4.91
N THR A 17 23.63 24.76 -5.23
CA THR A 17 24.73 25.66 -4.86
C THR A 17 24.50 26.30 -3.48
N GLU A 18 23.25 26.62 -3.13
CA GLU A 18 22.94 27.41 -1.93
C GLU A 18 22.37 26.60 -0.77
N VAL A 19 21.52 25.60 -1.06
CA VAL A 19 20.79 24.85 -0.03
C VAL A 19 21.54 23.57 0.32
N LEU A 20 21.94 22.79 -0.68
CA LEU A 20 22.55 21.47 -0.48
C LEU A 20 23.83 21.50 0.36
N PRO A 21 24.76 22.47 0.20
CA PRO A 21 25.96 22.53 1.06
C PRO A 21 25.65 22.83 2.52
N LYS A 22 24.48 23.41 2.82
CA LYS A 22 24.00 23.71 4.18
C LYS A 22 23.10 22.60 4.74
N ALA A 23 22.76 21.59 3.91
CA ALA A 23 21.94 20.48 4.34
C ALA A 23 22.71 19.57 5.31
N ARG A 24 21.98 18.89 6.19
CA ARG A 24 22.56 17.91 7.11
C ARG A 24 23.11 16.71 6.34
N ALA A 25 24.25 16.18 6.79
CA ALA A 25 24.81 14.93 6.26
C ALA A 25 24.06 13.69 6.77
N ASP A 26 23.37 13.79 7.91
CA ASP A 26 22.52 12.73 8.47
C ASP A 26 21.03 13.08 8.30
N ALA A 27 20.25 12.11 7.84
CA ALA A 27 18.80 12.20 7.69
C ALA A 27 18.06 12.08 9.04
N ARG A 28 18.72 11.64 10.11
CA ARG A 28 18.13 11.50 11.44
C ARG A 28 17.64 12.85 11.96
N LEU A 29 16.39 12.85 12.42
CA LEU A 29 15.81 13.99 13.10
C LEU A 29 16.25 14.03 14.57
N PRO A 30 16.43 15.24 15.13
CA PRO A 30 16.50 15.40 16.58
C PRO A 30 15.31 14.71 17.26
N ALA A 31 15.57 13.99 18.37
CA ALA A 31 14.56 13.18 19.04
C ALA A 31 13.24 13.94 19.36
N PRO A 32 13.26 15.20 19.85
CA PRO A 32 12.02 15.95 20.08
C PRO A 32 11.22 16.22 18.80
N LEU A 33 11.89 16.50 17.68
CA LEU A 33 11.23 16.73 16.40
C LEU A 33 10.62 15.43 15.85
N TYR A 34 11.31 14.31 16.00
CA TYR A 34 10.78 13.00 15.61
C TYR A 34 9.53 12.64 16.42
N ALA A 35 9.57 12.82 17.74
CA ALA A 35 8.42 12.57 18.61
C ALA A 35 7.23 13.50 18.26
N TYR A 36 7.50 14.77 17.95
CA TYR A 36 6.47 15.70 17.51
C TYR A 36 5.83 15.28 16.17
N GLN A 37 6.64 14.86 15.18
CA GLN A 37 6.11 14.36 13.91
C GLN A 37 5.21 13.14 14.08
N LEU A 38 5.54 12.22 15.00
CA LEU A 38 4.69 11.09 15.33
C LEU A 38 3.33 11.54 15.91
N LYS A 39 3.33 12.55 16.80
CA LYS A 39 2.09 13.11 17.33
C LYS A 39 1.20 13.73 16.26
N GLN A 40 1.79 14.36 15.23
CA GLN A 40 1.04 14.95 14.12
C GLN A 40 0.25 13.91 13.30
N VAL A 41 0.65 12.64 13.34
CA VAL A 41 -0.08 11.52 12.71
C VAL A 41 -0.87 10.68 13.71
N GLY A 42 -1.11 11.21 14.92
CA GLY A 42 -1.92 10.57 15.96
C GLY A 42 -1.18 9.51 16.79
N ILE A 43 0.14 9.42 16.69
CA ILE A 43 0.95 8.50 17.50
C ILE A 43 1.47 9.27 18.72
N ASP A 44 0.89 9.00 19.88
CA ASP A 44 1.21 9.65 21.16
C ASP A 44 2.18 8.86 22.04
N ILE A 45 2.48 7.61 21.67
CA ILE A 45 3.43 6.71 22.33
C ILE A 45 4.86 7.28 22.21
N ASP A 46 5.63 7.22 23.29
CA ASP A 46 7.06 7.57 23.25
C ASP A 46 7.80 6.74 22.17
N PRO A 47 8.65 7.36 21.33
CA PRO A 47 9.30 6.66 20.23
C PRO A 47 10.10 5.43 20.64
N LYS A 48 10.77 5.43 21.81
CA LYS A 48 11.56 4.28 22.27
C LYS A 48 10.65 3.13 22.68
N LEU A 49 9.56 3.45 23.38
CA LEU A 49 8.56 2.46 23.74
C LEU A 49 7.86 1.87 22.50
N LEU A 50 7.55 2.70 21.51
CA LEU A 50 7.00 2.26 20.23
C LEU A 50 7.96 1.29 19.52
N MET A 51 9.26 1.59 19.49
CA MET A 51 10.27 0.71 18.90
C MET A 51 10.35 -0.64 19.61
N GLN A 52 10.33 -0.66 20.95
CA GLN A 52 10.36 -1.91 21.73
C GLN A 52 9.14 -2.79 21.42
N ARG A 53 7.93 -2.20 21.40
CA ARG A 53 6.70 -2.91 21.04
C ARG A 53 6.78 -3.45 19.60
N ALA A 54 7.22 -2.63 18.65
CA ALA A 54 7.36 -3.05 17.25
C ALA A 54 8.36 -4.20 17.07
N GLN A 55 9.45 -4.24 17.85
CA GLN A 55 10.42 -5.35 17.81
C GLN A 55 9.80 -6.67 18.30
N LEU A 56 8.98 -6.62 19.35
CA LEU A 56 8.24 -7.77 19.83
C LEU A 56 7.22 -8.27 18.79
N GLU A 57 6.35 -7.38 18.30
CA GLU A 57 5.34 -7.69 17.28
C GLU A 57 5.97 -8.27 16.00
N PHE A 58 7.16 -7.77 15.62
CA PHE A 58 7.91 -8.28 14.47
C PHE A 58 8.36 -9.74 14.68
N MET A 59 8.82 -10.09 15.88
CA MET A 59 9.18 -11.47 16.22
C MET A 59 7.98 -12.40 16.28
N GLU A 60 6.87 -11.95 16.87
CA GLU A 60 5.63 -12.71 16.95
C GLU A 60 5.06 -12.97 15.55
N THR A 61 4.95 -11.93 14.73
CA THR A 61 4.50 -12.05 13.34
C THR A 61 5.40 -13.01 12.56
N ARG A 62 6.73 -12.91 12.70
CA ARG A 62 7.67 -13.81 12.03
C ARG A 62 7.49 -15.26 12.48
N SER A 63 7.30 -15.50 13.78
CA SER A 63 7.06 -16.85 14.32
C SER A 63 5.77 -17.44 13.77
N ALA A 64 4.67 -16.67 13.77
CA ALA A 64 3.40 -17.09 13.20
C ALA A 64 3.53 -17.41 11.70
N MET A 65 4.27 -16.60 10.94
CA MET A 65 4.55 -16.86 9.53
C MET A 65 5.33 -18.16 9.32
N GLN A 66 6.34 -18.45 10.15
CA GLN A 66 7.11 -19.70 10.09
C GLN A 66 6.24 -20.92 10.38
N GLN A 67 5.33 -20.84 11.36
CA GLN A 67 4.41 -21.92 11.68
C GLN A 67 3.40 -22.19 10.55
N LEU A 68 2.91 -21.13 9.89
CA LEU A 68 1.97 -21.25 8.78
C LEU A 68 2.61 -21.66 7.45
N ALA A 69 3.88 -21.33 7.22
CA ALA A 69 4.60 -21.58 5.96
C ALA A 69 4.44 -23.01 5.42
N PRO A 70 4.70 -24.10 6.19
CA PRO A 70 4.57 -25.45 5.66
C PRO A 70 3.12 -25.84 5.35
N LEU A 71 2.15 -25.31 6.10
CA LEU A 71 0.73 -25.54 5.84
C LEU A 71 0.30 -24.91 4.51
N VAL A 72 0.77 -23.69 4.25
CA VAL A 72 0.51 -22.99 2.99
C VAL A 72 1.16 -23.70 1.81
N VAL A 73 2.40 -24.18 1.96
CA VAL A 73 3.09 -24.96 0.92
C VAL A 73 2.29 -26.21 0.57
N LYS A 74 1.81 -26.95 1.57
CA LYS A 74 0.98 -28.15 1.38
C LYS A 74 -0.35 -27.83 0.71
N ASP A 75 -1.09 -26.84 1.22
CA ASP A 75 -2.42 -26.47 0.72
C ASP A 75 -2.38 -25.94 -0.72
N LYS A 76 -1.33 -25.18 -1.07
CA LYS A 76 -1.17 -24.55 -2.38
C LYS A 76 -0.28 -25.35 -3.34
N GLY A 77 0.26 -26.49 -2.91
CA GLY A 77 1.16 -27.32 -3.71
C GLY A 77 2.41 -26.57 -4.19
N LEU A 78 2.95 -25.66 -3.38
CA LEU A 78 4.07 -24.81 -3.78
C LEU A 78 5.38 -25.58 -3.83
N LYS A 79 6.23 -25.25 -4.81
CA LYS A 79 7.60 -25.78 -4.90
C LYS A 79 8.56 -24.73 -4.34
N VAL A 80 9.08 -24.99 -3.14
CA VAL A 80 10.07 -24.14 -2.45
C VAL A 80 11.20 -25.01 -1.93
N ALA A 81 12.41 -24.46 -1.86
CA ALA A 81 13.59 -25.16 -1.36
C ALA A 81 13.47 -25.49 0.14
N ASP A 82 12.89 -24.57 0.92
CA ASP A 82 12.61 -24.75 2.34
C ASP A 82 11.14 -24.36 2.63
N PRO A 83 10.26 -25.34 2.94
CA PRO A 83 8.87 -25.10 3.30
C PRO A 83 8.67 -24.33 4.61
N SER A 84 9.70 -24.24 5.45
CA SER A 84 9.67 -23.51 6.72
C SER A 84 10.16 -22.06 6.60
N ASP A 85 10.76 -21.68 5.46
CA ASP A 85 11.17 -20.30 5.20
C ASP A 85 9.98 -19.46 4.70
N PRO A 86 9.41 -18.56 5.53
CA PRO A 86 8.29 -17.74 5.12
C PRO A 86 8.64 -16.79 3.96
N VAL A 87 9.91 -16.42 3.78
CA VAL A 87 10.33 -15.54 2.67
C VAL A 87 10.27 -16.29 1.34
N ALA A 88 10.78 -17.53 1.29
CA ALA A 88 10.66 -18.40 0.12
C ALA A 88 9.19 -18.67 -0.25
N VAL A 89 8.35 -18.98 0.75
CA VAL A 89 6.93 -19.23 0.54
C VAL A 89 6.21 -17.99 -0.02
N ILE A 90 6.47 -16.80 0.55
CA ILE A 90 5.88 -15.55 0.03
C ILE A 90 6.36 -15.25 -1.39
N ARG A 91 7.63 -15.53 -1.70
CA ARG A 91 8.15 -15.35 -3.06
C ARG A 91 7.44 -16.27 -4.05
N ALA A 92 7.22 -17.54 -3.69
CA ALA A 92 6.48 -18.48 -4.51
C ALA A 92 5.02 -18.06 -4.70
N LEU A 93 4.33 -17.63 -3.63
CA LEU A 93 2.96 -17.11 -3.71
C LEU A 93 2.83 -15.89 -4.62
N LYS A 94 3.86 -15.03 -4.67
CA LYS A 94 3.88 -13.84 -5.54
C LYS A 94 4.21 -14.13 -6.99
N ALA A 95 4.66 -15.35 -7.31
CA ALA A 95 4.90 -15.75 -8.70
C ALA A 95 3.59 -15.94 -9.48
N ASP A 96 2.50 -16.28 -8.78
CA ASP A 96 1.15 -16.33 -9.34
C ASP A 96 0.59 -14.90 -9.47
N LYS A 97 0.65 -14.38 -10.70
CA LYS A 97 0.24 -13.02 -11.05
C LYS A 97 -1.13 -13.04 -11.70
N ILE A 98 -1.96 -12.09 -11.28
CA ILE A 98 -3.22 -11.76 -11.94
C ILE A 98 -2.88 -10.83 -13.11
N ALA A 99 -3.40 -11.14 -14.29
CA ALA A 99 -3.29 -10.25 -15.45
C ALA A 99 -4.07 -8.94 -15.22
N ASP A 100 -3.58 -7.85 -15.79
CA ASP A 100 -4.06 -6.49 -15.50
C ASP A 100 -5.55 -6.30 -15.81
N ASP A 101 -6.02 -6.88 -16.91
CA ASP A 101 -7.41 -6.89 -17.36
C ASP A 101 -8.33 -7.70 -16.42
N HIS A 102 -7.78 -8.65 -15.68
CA HIS A 102 -8.51 -9.46 -14.70
C HIS A 102 -8.43 -8.91 -13.26
N LEU A 103 -7.60 -7.89 -13.01
CA LEU A 103 -7.30 -7.42 -11.67
C LEU A 103 -8.55 -6.86 -10.97
N GLU A 104 -9.26 -5.92 -11.60
CA GLU A 104 -10.47 -5.33 -11.01
C GLU A 104 -11.54 -6.40 -10.73
N GLY A 105 -11.80 -7.28 -11.70
CA GLY A 105 -12.76 -8.38 -11.56
C GLY A 105 -12.40 -9.34 -10.43
N HIS A 106 -11.11 -9.59 -10.21
CA HIS A 106 -10.65 -10.42 -9.09
C HIS A 106 -10.92 -9.76 -7.74
N TYR A 107 -10.56 -8.48 -7.57
CA TYR A 107 -10.83 -7.74 -6.33
C TYR A 107 -12.34 -7.60 -6.08
N ARG A 108 -13.14 -7.38 -7.13
CA ARG A 108 -14.61 -7.34 -7.03
C ARG A 108 -15.17 -8.62 -6.42
N LYS A 109 -14.79 -9.79 -6.96
CA LYS A 109 -15.24 -11.11 -6.46
C LYS A 109 -14.91 -11.31 -4.99
N VAL A 110 -13.74 -10.88 -4.54
CA VAL A 110 -13.32 -11.00 -3.13
C VAL A 110 -14.18 -10.12 -2.24
N ILE A 111 -14.48 -8.90 -2.66
CA ILE A 111 -15.33 -7.98 -1.88
C ILE A 111 -16.77 -8.48 -1.82
N ASP A 112 -17.32 -8.95 -2.94
CA ASP A 112 -18.67 -9.49 -2.99
C ASP A 112 -18.84 -10.75 -2.10
N ALA A 113 -17.74 -11.48 -1.85
CA ALA A 113 -17.72 -12.61 -0.92
C ALA A 113 -17.58 -12.19 0.55
N ILE A 114 -16.88 -11.08 0.85
CA ILE A 114 -16.65 -10.59 2.23
C ILE A 114 -17.83 -9.76 2.74
N ASP A 115 -18.48 -8.99 1.88
CA ASP A 115 -19.58 -8.10 2.23
C ASP A 115 -20.73 -8.77 3.01
N PRO A 116 -21.23 -9.96 2.60
CA PRO A 116 -22.25 -10.67 3.35
C PRO A 116 -21.76 -11.09 4.73
N LEU A 117 -20.51 -11.55 4.85
CA LEU A 117 -19.91 -11.98 6.12
C LEU A 117 -19.79 -10.82 7.11
N ILE A 118 -19.43 -9.62 6.63
CA ILE A 118 -19.38 -8.42 7.50
C ILE A 118 -20.76 -8.10 8.08
N ARG A 119 -21.82 -8.21 7.27
CA ARG A 119 -23.20 -7.96 7.72
C ARG A 119 -23.71 -9.05 8.64
N GLU A 120 -23.48 -10.32 8.28
CA GLU A 120 -23.88 -11.49 9.06
C GLU A 120 -23.26 -11.47 10.46
N HIS A 121 -21.97 -11.16 10.56
CA HIS A 121 -21.25 -11.10 11.83
C HIS A 121 -21.28 -9.72 12.50
N ALA A 122 -22.08 -8.78 11.97
CA ALA A 122 -22.25 -7.42 12.50
C ALA A 122 -20.92 -6.71 12.86
N ILE A 123 -19.90 -6.84 12.00
CA ILE A 123 -18.56 -6.27 12.27
C ILE A 123 -18.59 -4.75 12.15
N VAL A 124 -19.17 -4.23 11.05
CA VAL A 124 -19.38 -2.80 10.77
C VAL A 124 -20.57 -2.60 9.81
N ASP A 125 -21.16 -1.40 9.79
CA ASP A 125 -22.22 -1.06 8.85
C ASP A 125 -21.70 -0.82 7.42
N VAL A 126 -22.06 -1.73 6.50
CA VAL A 126 -21.70 -1.63 5.09
C VAL A 126 -22.77 -0.88 4.29
N PRO A 127 -22.43 0.16 3.51
CA PRO A 127 -23.37 0.84 2.64
C PRO A 127 -24.08 -0.12 1.67
N LYS A 128 -25.38 0.09 1.44
CA LYS A 128 -26.19 -0.71 0.48
C LYS A 128 -25.80 -0.47 -0.99
N ARG A 129 -24.97 0.54 -1.26
CA ARG A 129 -24.45 0.85 -2.60
C ARG A 129 -23.20 0.03 -2.92
N ALA A 130 -23.07 -0.34 -4.20
CA ALA A 130 -21.87 -0.99 -4.71
C ALA A 130 -20.66 -0.06 -4.56
N MET A 131 -19.52 -0.62 -4.15
CA MET A 131 -18.27 0.13 -4.08
C MET A 131 -17.76 0.42 -5.50
N GLN A 132 -17.40 1.66 -5.82
CA GLN A 132 -16.75 1.96 -7.09
C GLN A 132 -15.28 1.58 -7.06
N MET A 133 -14.81 0.89 -8.10
CA MET A 133 -13.43 0.50 -8.28
C MET A 133 -13.04 0.71 -9.74
N ARG A 134 -11.78 1.06 -10.00
CA ARG A 134 -11.23 1.13 -11.34
C ARG A 134 -9.73 0.88 -11.33
N LEU A 135 -9.17 0.61 -12.51
CA LEU A 135 -7.74 0.66 -12.73
C LEU A 135 -7.23 2.11 -12.76
N GLY A 136 -6.04 2.33 -12.22
CA GLY A 136 -5.32 3.59 -12.33
C GLY A 136 -4.73 3.77 -13.72
N SER A 137 -4.74 5.00 -14.24
CA SER A 137 -3.96 5.32 -15.43
C SER A 137 -2.46 5.13 -15.19
N ALA A 138 -1.65 5.10 -16.25
CA ALA A 138 -0.20 4.99 -16.11
C ALA A 138 0.40 6.14 -15.26
N ALA A 139 -0.11 7.37 -15.44
CA ALA A 139 0.34 8.53 -14.69
C ALA A 139 -0.06 8.46 -13.20
N GLU A 140 -1.31 8.07 -12.91
CA GLU A 140 -1.78 7.88 -11.54
C GLU A 140 -1.02 6.75 -10.83
N SER A 141 -0.79 5.64 -11.53
CA SER A 141 -0.06 4.49 -10.97
C SER A 141 1.41 4.81 -10.71
N ALA A 142 2.01 5.72 -11.50
CA ALA A 142 3.35 6.24 -11.24
C ALA A 142 3.39 7.14 -10.00
N ALA A 143 2.39 8.01 -9.84
CA ALA A 143 2.30 8.92 -8.71
C ALA A 143 1.96 8.21 -7.39
N SER A 144 1.09 7.20 -7.44
CA SER A 144 0.66 6.40 -6.30
C SER A 144 0.66 4.91 -6.65
N PRO A 145 1.79 4.20 -6.46
CA PRO A 145 1.95 2.79 -6.85
C PRO A 145 1.34 1.81 -5.85
N ALA A 146 0.37 2.24 -5.05
CA ALA A 146 -0.39 1.42 -4.12
C ALA A 146 -1.91 1.67 -4.28
N PRO A 147 -2.75 0.64 -4.07
CA PRO A 147 -4.19 0.81 -4.03
C PRO A 147 -4.58 1.89 -3.03
N HIS A 148 -5.41 2.83 -3.48
CA HIS A 148 -5.82 3.96 -2.67
C HIS A 148 -7.27 4.34 -2.95
N PHE A 149 -7.91 4.96 -1.96
CA PHE A 149 -9.25 5.46 -2.08
C PHE A 149 -9.22 6.95 -2.45
N LEU A 150 -9.88 7.30 -3.55
CA LEU A 150 -10.14 8.69 -3.90
C LEU A 150 -11.49 9.06 -3.28
N PRO A 151 -11.53 9.91 -2.24
CA PRO A 151 -12.80 10.34 -1.68
C PRO A 151 -13.57 11.18 -2.70
N ALA A 152 -14.90 11.15 -2.58
CA ALA A 152 -15.72 12.06 -3.37
C ALA A 152 -15.38 13.52 -3.02
N PRO A 153 -15.41 14.45 -3.98
CA PRO A 153 -15.26 15.87 -3.68
C PRO A 153 -16.23 16.29 -2.57
N LEU A 154 -15.75 17.09 -1.61
CA LEU A 154 -16.60 17.65 -0.57
C LEU A 154 -17.38 18.87 -1.07
N VAL A 155 -16.77 19.65 -1.97
CA VAL A 155 -17.33 20.87 -2.55
C VAL A 155 -17.82 20.59 -3.97
N ASN A 156 -18.99 21.12 -4.32
CA ASN A 156 -19.63 20.95 -5.64
C ASN A 156 -19.84 19.48 -6.05
N ASN A 157 -20.12 18.62 -5.06
CA ASN A 157 -20.46 17.23 -5.32
C ASN A 157 -21.87 17.12 -5.89
N THR A 158 -21.99 16.66 -7.13
CA THR A 158 -23.25 16.43 -7.86
C THR A 158 -23.69 14.97 -7.83
N GLY A 159 -23.18 14.20 -6.87
CA GLY A 159 -23.44 12.76 -6.72
C GLY A 159 -22.22 11.88 -7.04
N GLN A 160 -21.03 12.47 -7.19
CA GLN A 160 -19.79 11.70 -7.28
C GLN A 160 -19.59 10.86 -6.01
N GLN A 161 -19.05 9.67 -6.21
CA GLN A 161 -18.74 8.73 -5.13
C GLN A 161 -17.24 8.56 -5.04
N GLY A 162 -16.79 8.14 -3.86
CA GLY A 162 -15.39 7.77 -3.71
C GLY A 162 -15.10 6.50 -4.50
N THR A 163 -13.94 6.47 -5.15
CA THR A 163 -13.53 5.37 -6.03
C THR A 163 -12.26 4.75 -5.50
N PHE A 164 -12.22 3.43 -5.42
CA PHE A 164 -11.00 2.69 -5.13
C PHE A 164 -10.18 2.51 -6.41
N VAL A 165 -8.93 2.96 -6.40
CA VAL A 165 -8.05 2.90 -7.57
C VAL A 165 -7.02 1.80 -7.39
N LEU A 166 -6.96 0.89 -8.35
CA LEU A 166 -5.99 -0.20 -8.42
C LEU A 166 -4.87 0.16 -9.41
N PRO A 167 -3.65 0.47 -8.95
CA PRO A 167 -2.55 0.77 -9.86
C PRO A 167 -2.04 -0.50 -10.53
N LEU A 168 -1.72 -0.38 -11.82
CA LEU A 168 -1.24 -1.50 -12.65
C LEU A 168 0.28 -1.74 -12.53
N GLY A 169 1.02 -0.79 -11.94
CA GLY A 169 2.46 -0.90 -11.74
C GLY A 169 3.10 0.48 -11.61
N ASN A 170 4.41 0.52 -11.39
CA ASN A 170 5.14 1.78 -11.39
C ASN A 170 5.90 1.91 -12.72
N PRO A 171 5.41 2.69 -13.71
CA PRO A 171 6.14 2.87 -14.96
C PRO A 171 7.46 3.64 -14.79
N ALA A 172 7.68 4.33 -13.65
CA ALA A 172 8.97 4.94 -13.32
C ALA A 172 10.03 3.93 -12.85
N ALA A 173 9.66 2.67 -12.61
CA ALA A 173 10.58 1.61 -12.21
C ALA A 173 11.25 0.88 -13.41
N GLY A 174 10.98 1.32 -14.64
CA GLY A 174 11.58 0.80 -15.89
C GLY A 174 10.64 -0.09 -16.71
N PRO A 175 10.98 -0.39 -17.98
CA PRO A 175 10.19 -1.29 -18.82
C PRO A 175 10.06 -2.67 -18.16
N GLY A 176 8.82 -3.15 -17.96
CA GLY A 176 8.55 -4.45 -17.34
C GLY A 176 8.53 -4.47 -15.80
N ALA A 177 8.64 -3.32 -15.13
CA ALA A 177 8.57 -3.22 -13.68
C ALA A 177 7.13 -3.32 -13.15
N HIS A 178 6.52 -4.50 -13.35
CA HIS A 178 5.28 -4.89 -12.69
C HIS A 178 5.55 -5.12 -11.21
N SER A 179 4.92 -4.37 -10.32
CA SER A 179 5.04 -4.60 -8.89
C SER A 179 4.15 -5.78 -8.49
N PRO A 180 4.69 -6.99 -8.20
CA PRO A 180 3.87 -8.13 -7.79
C PRO A 180 3.24 -7.95 -6.41
N ARG A 181 3.54 -6.82 -5.74
CA ARG A 181 3.00 -6.50 -4.42
C ARG A 181 1.47 -6.40 -4.43
N TRP A 182 0.87 -5.95 -5.53
CA TRP A 182 -0.58 -5.71 -5.63
C TRP A 182 -1.30 -6.57 -6.67
N SER A 183 -0.56 -7.14 -7.62
CA SER A 183 -1.09 -8.00 -8.69
C SER A 183 -0.98 -9.51 -8.37
N SER A 184 -0.55 -9.91 -7.18
CA SER A 184 -0.58 -11.33 -6.77
C SER A 184 -1.90 -11.72 -6.11
N ALA A 185 -2.42 -12.91 -6.40
CA ALA A 185 -3.65 -13.44 -5.78
C ALA A 185 -3.54 -13.61 -4.25
N ALA A 186 -2.32 -13.69 -3.73
CA ALA A 186 -2.04 -13.70 -2.30
C ALA A 186 -2.26 -12.33 -1.61
N SER A 187 -2.28 -11.23 -2.35
CA SER A 187 -2.47 -9.87 -1.80
C SER A 187 -3.94 -9.48 -1.58
N ARG A 188 -4.89 -10.36 -1.93
CA ARG A 188 -6.34 -10.10 -2.00
C ARG A 188 -6.99 -9.50 -0.74
N TRP A 189 -6.48 -9.81 0.45
CA TRP A 189 -7.09 -9.41 1.72
C TRP A 189 -6.78 -7.95 2.13
N ARG A 190 -5.99 -7.21 1.35
CA ARG A 190 -5.52 -5.86 1.73
C ARG A 190 -6.44 -4.71 1.29
N ALA A 191 -7.31 -4.89 0.29
CA ALA A 191 -8.25 -3.87 -0.17
C ALA A 191 -9.51 -3.60 0.71
N PRO A 192 -10.10 -4.55 1.45
CA PRO A 192 -11.38 -4.32 2.10
C PRO A 192 -11.36 -3.30 3.27
N CYS A 193 -10.19 -2.99 3.85
CA CYS A 193 -10.09 -2.06 4.99
C CYS A 193 -10.53 -0.62 4.69
N SER A 194 -10.51 -0.16 3.43
CA SER A 194 -10.78 1.25 3.10
C SER A 194 -12.26 1.60 2.96
N ARG A 195 -13.19 0.64 3.02
CA ARG A 195 -14.62 0.92 2.86
C ARG A 195 -15.28 1.47 4.13
N SER A 196 -14.65 1.31 5.29
CA SER A 196 -15.18 1.70 6.60
C SER A 196 -14.98 3.18 6.95
N ILE A 197 -14.30 3.96 6.11
CA ILE A 197 -14.09 5.39 6.40
C ILE A 197 -15.35 6.13 5.99
N ARG A 198 -16.28 6.23 6.94
CA ARG A 198 -17.31 7.26 6.98
C ARG A 198 -16.74 8.52 7.63
#